data_AF-A0A4S4N6P6-F1
#
_entry.id   AF-A0A4S4N6P6-F1
#
_cell.length_a   1.000
_cell.length_b   1.000
_cell.length_c   1.000
_cell.angle_alpha   90.00
_cell.angle_beta   90.00
_cell.angle_gamma   90.00
#
_symmetry.space_group_name_H-M   'P 1'
#
loop_
_entity.id
_entity.type
_entity.pdbx_description
1 polymer ?
#
loop_
_entity_poly.entity_id
_entity_poly.type
_entity_poly.pdbx_seq_one_letter_code
_entity_poly.pdbx_strand_id
1 'polypeptide(L)' 'MKSRVFGSLTGGVIGFFAGAGTGIVGGVFGAIAGVLVFTAVGAAWGWSAGPDVMRAVQRWRGK' A
#
# COMPACT_ATOMS: atom_id res chain seq x y z
N MET A 1 -3.76 5.08 15.57
CA MET A 1 -4.50 4.18 14.66
C MET A 1 -4.96 4.87 13.37
N LYS A 2 -5.61 6.05 13.42
CA LYS A 2 -6.05 6.80 12.22
C LYS A 2 -4.98 6.96 11.13
N SER A 3 -3.74 7.32 11.47
CA SER A 3 -2.68 7.49 10.45
C SER A 3 -2.25 6.18 9.78
N ARG A 4 -2.34 5.05 10.49
CA ARG A 4 -2.04 3.72 9.93
C ARG A 4 -3.13 3.26 8.99
N VAL A 5 -4.40 3.50 9.34
CA VAL A 5 -5.55 3.23 8.47
C VAL A 5 -5.46 4.06 7.20
N PHE A 6 -5.14 5.36 7.33
CA PHE A 6 -4.97 6.24 6.17
C PHE A 6 -3.78 5.82 5.31
N GLY A 7 -2.64 5.50 5.93
CA GLY A 7 -1.48 4.98 5.21
C GLY A 7 -1.78 3.67 4.50
N SER A 8 -2.52 2.76 5.12
CA SER A 8 -2.93 1.48 4.53
C SER A 8 -3.91 1.64 3.37
N LEU A 9 -4.87 2.56 3.48
CA LEU A 9 -5.77 2.92 2.37
C LEU A 9 -4.98 3.50 1.19
N THR A 10 -4.10 4.47 1.43
CA THR A 10 -3.29 5.07 0.38
C THR A 10 -2.34 4.06 -0.25
N GLY A 11 -1.64 3.27 0.57
CA GLY A 11 -0.74 2.22 0.12
C GLY A 11 -1.48 1.11 -0.65
N GLY A 12 -2.68 0.75 -0.20
CA GLY A 12 -3.54 -0.22 -0.88
C GLY A 12 -4.02 0.29 -2.24
N VAL A 13 -4.41 1.56 -2.35
CA VAL A 13 -4.78 2.19 -3.63
C VAL A 13 -3.59 2.21 -4.59
N ILE A 14 -2.40 2.59 -4.11
CA ILE A 14 -1.17 2.56 -4.92
C ILE A 14 -0.87 1.13 -5.39
N GLY A 15 -0.97 0.16 -4.47
CA GLY A 15 -0.80 -1.25 -4.77
C GLY A 15 -1.83 -1.78 -5.78
N PHE A 16 -3.08 -1.32 -5.68
CA PHE A 16 -4.13 -1.67 -6.63
C PHE A 16 -3.82 -1.14 -8.03
N PHE A 17 -3.45 0.13 -8.18
CA PHE A 17 -3.08 0.70 -9.47
C PHE A 17 -1.83 0.04 -10.06
N ALA A 18 -0.83 -0.29 -9.23
CA ALA A 18 0.35 -1.02 -9.66
C ALA A 18 0.00 -2.45 -10.11
N GLY A 19 -0.92 -3.11 -9.41
CA GLY A 19 -1.35 -4.47 -9.70
C GLY A 19 -2.37 -4.59 -10.84
N ALA A 20 -3.16 -3.55 -11.14
CA ALA A 20 -4.26 -3.57 -12.10
C ALA A 20 -3.85 -4.02 -13.51
N GLY A 21 -2.61 -3.75 -13.92
CA GLY A 21 -2.06 -4.16 -15.21
C GLY A 21 -1.31 -5.51 -15.21
N THR A 22 -1.13 -6.13 -14.04
CA THR A 22 -0.21 -7.28 -13.90
C THR A 22 -0.83 -8.63 -14.27
N GLY A 23 -2.15 -8.70 -14.45
CA GLY A 23 -2.85 -9.94 -14.78
C GLY A 23 -2.73 -10.98 -13.67
N ILE A 24 -2.38 -12.22 -14.03
CA ILE A 24 -2.13 -13.31 -13.09
C ILE A 24 -0.63 -13.38 -12.80
N VAL A 25 -0.26 -13.22 -11.54
CA VAL A 25 1.11 -13.47 -11.07
C VAL A 25 1.17 -14.94 -10.66
N GLY A 26 1.80 -15.76 -11.50
CA GLY A 26 1.97 -17.20 -11.31
C GLY A 26 3.36 -17.56 -10.81
N GLY A 27 3.43 -18.35 -9.74
CA GLY A 27 4.67 -18.91 -9.16
C GLY A 27 4.40 -20.22 -8.42
N VAL A 28 5.32 -20.66 -7.57
CA VAL A 28 5.29 -21.97 -6.85
C VAL A 28 3.97 -22.23 -6.07
N PHE A 29 3.23 -21.18 -5.73
CA PHE A 29 1.99 -21.25 -4.95
C PHE A 29 0.70 -21.12 -5.78
N GLY A 30 0.77 -21.13 -7.12
CA GLY A 30 -0.38 -21.06 -8.02
C GLY A 30 -0.59 -19.69 -8.69
N ALA A 31 -1.66 -19.61 -9.47
CA ALA A 31 -2.06 -18.43 -10.23
C ALA A 31 -2.92 -17.49 -9.37
N ILE A 32 -2.36 -16.37 -8.91
CA ILE A 32 -3.09 -15.37 -8.12
C ILE A 32 -3.19 -14.07 -8.91
N ALA A 33 -4.33 -13.39 -8.85
CA ALA A 33 -4.46 -12.06 -9.45
C ALA A 33 -3.40 -11.12 -8.86
N GLY A 34 -2.51 -10.59 -9.68
CA GLY A 34 -1.43 -9.71 -9.22
C GLY A 34 -1.94 -8.47 -8.52
N VAL A 35 -3.12 -7.98 -8.91
CA VAL A 35 -3.91 -6.99 -8.16
C VAL A 35 -3.95 -7.28 -6.66
N LEU A 36 -4.27 -8.51 -6.27
CA LEU A 36 -4.43 -8.85 -4.85
C LEU A 36 -3.09 -8.79 -4.12
N VAL A 37 -2.03 -9.29 -4.76
CA VAL A 37 -0.68 -9.28 -4.19
C VAL A 37 -0.20 -7.85 -3.98
N PHE A 38 -0.23 -7.03 -5.03
CA PHE A 38 0.25 -5.66 -4.97
C PHE A 38 -0.63 -4.79 -4.05
N THR A 39 -1.95 -4.98 -4.03
CA THR A 39 -2.86 -4.28 -3.11
C THR A 39 -2.56 -4.64 -1.66
N ALA A 40 -2.39 -5.94 -1.34
CA ALA A 40 -2.12 -6.39 0.02
C ALA A 40 -0.74 -5.92 0.52
N VAL A 41 0.29 -6.04 -0.33
CA VAL A 41 1.64 -5.55 -0.02
C VAL A 41 1.64 -4.03 0.15
N GLY A 42 0.96 -3.31 -0.75
CA GLY A 42 0.81 -1.86 -0.66
C GLY A 42 0.08 -1.44 0.62
N ALA A 43 -1.01 -2.12 0.98
CA ALA A 43 -1.76 -1.85 2.21
C ALA A 43 -0.96 -2.16 3.47
N ALA A 44 -0.16 -3.24 3.48
CA ALA A 44 0.71 -3.61 4.59
C ALA A 44 1.88 -2.63 4.75
N TRP A 45 2.51 -2.25 3.64
CA TRP A 45 3.57 -1.25 3.62
C TRP A 45 3.04 0.11 4.08
N GLY A 46 1.89 0.53 3.55
CA GLY A 46 1.21 1.76 3.94
C GLY A 46 0.77 1.79 5.40
N TRP A 47 0.37 0.64 5.97
CA TRP A 47 0.08 0.52 7.40
C TRP A 47 1.32 0.77 8.26
N SER A 48 2.47 0.24 7.84
CA SER A 48 3.76 0.41 8.51
C SER A 48 4.30 1.84 8.37
N ALA A 49 4.25 2.40 7.15
CA ALA A 49 4.78 3.72 6.81
C ALA A 49 3.85 4.89 7.19
N GLY A 50 2.55 4.64 7.43
CA GLY A 50 1.55 5.66 7.73
C GLY A 50 1.91 6.63 8.89
N PRO A 51 2.48 6.18 10.02
CA PRO A 51 2.95 7.06 11.09
C PRO A 51 4.12 7.97 10.65
N ASP A 52 5.05 7.44 9.85
CA ASP A 52 6.25 8.17 9.42
C ASP A 52 5.92 9.20 8.34
N VAL A 53 5.05 8.85 7.40
CA VAL A 53 4.49 9.77 6.41
C VAL A 53 3.75 10.92 7.11
N MET A 54 2.94 10.60 8.12
CA MET A 54 2.19 11.64 8.86
C MET A 54 3.14 12.57 9.63
N ARG A 55 4.20 12.04 10.24
CA ARG A 55 5.25 12.85 10.90
C ARG A 55 6.00 13.73 9.90
N ALA A 56 6.30 13.23 8.71
CA ALA A 56 6.94 14.01 7.64
C ALA A 56 6.03 15.15 7.17
N VAL A 57 4.75 14.88 6.93
CA VAL A 57 3.75 15.88 6.52
C VAL A 57 3.55 16.94 7.60
N GLN A 58 3.49 16.56 8.87
CA GLN A 58 3.40 17.52 9.98
C GLN A 58 4.64 18.40 10.10
N ARG A 59 5.84 17.84 9.90
CA ARG A 59 7.09 18.63 9.83
C ARG A 59 7.07 19.63 8.67
N TRP A 60 6.49 19.25 7.54
CA TRP A 60 6.36 20.12 6.38
C TRP A 60 5.30 21.21 6.55
N ARG A 61 4.17 20.93 7.23
CA ARG A 61 3.11 21.92 7.51
C ARG A 61 3.42 22.86 8.68
N GLY A 62 4.30 22.46 9.60
CA GLY A 62 4.74 23.29 10.71
C GLY A 62 5.90 24.24 10.36
N LYS A 63 6.27 24.29 9.09
CA LYS A 63 7.29 25.16 8.50
C LYS A 63 6.60 26.10 7.52
#